data_AF-A0A978S522-F1
#
_entry.id   AF-A0A978S522-F1
#
_cell.length_a   1.000
_cell.length_b   1.000
_cell.length_c   1.000
_cell.angle_alpha   90.00
_cell.angle_beta   90.00
_cell.angle_gamma   90.00
#
_symmetry.space_group_name_H-M   'P 1'
#
loop_
_entity.id
_entity.type
_entity.pdbx_description
1 polymer ?
#
loop_
_entity_poly.entity_id
_entity_poly.type
_entity_poly.pdbx_seq_one_letter_code
_entity_poly.pdbx_strand_id
1 'polypeptide(L)' 'MELKTMFTPIQKLNHNQPSQFLKIVYSRQIINGKLELIPLELYTDGSLKRSA' A
#
# COMPACT_ATOMS: atom_id res chain seq x y z
N MET A 1 -3.12 -7.81 -21.95
CA MET A 1 -2.19 -6.94 -21.20
C MET A 1 -1.92 -7.64 -19.88
N GLU A 2 -0.90 -8.49 -19.83
CA GLU A 2 -0.58 -9.27 -18.63
C GLU A 2 0.27 -8.42 -17.68
N LEU A 3 -0.29 -8.04 -16.53
CA LEU A 3 0.50 -7.51 -15.43
C LEU A 3 1.23 -8.68 -14.76
N LYS A 4 2.52 -8.86 -15.06
CA LYS A 4 3.42 -9.73 -14.29
C LYS A 4 3.67 -9.10 -12.92
N THR A 5 2.84 -9.45 -11.95
CA THR A 5 3.06 -9.13 -10.53
C THR A 5 4.23 -9.98 -10.03
N MET A 6 5.37 -9.37 -9.74
CA MET A 6 6.47 -10.04 -9.04
C MET A 6 6.04 -10.29 -7.59
N PHE A 7 5.64 -11.52 -7.29
CA PHE A 7 5.34 -11.95 -5.92
C PHE A 7 6.65 -12.17 -5.17
N THR A 8 6.97 -11.29 -4.22
CA THR A 8 7.89 -11.61 -3.13
C THR A 8 7.16 -12.48 -2.10
N PRO A 9 7.80 -13.54 -1.55
CA PRO A 9 7.14 -14.43 -0.61
C PRO A 9 6.81 -13.69 0.69
N ILE A 10 5.52 -13.47 0.92
CA ILE A 10 5.00 -12.97 2.21
C ILE A 10 5.19 -14.09 3.22
N GLN A 11 6.15 -13.91 4.14
CA GLN A 11 6.30 -14.79 5.30
C GLN A 11 5.00 -14.76 6.10
N LYS A 12 4.49 -15.94 6.49
CA LYS A 12 3.27 -16.13 7.30
C LYS A 12 3.23 -15.11 8.45
N LEU A 13 2.36 -14.11 8.32
CA LEU A 13 2.14 -13.12 9.36
C LEU A 13 1.31 -13.76 10.48
N ASN A 14 1.91 -13.83 11.67
CA ASN A 14 1.22 -14.23 12.88
C ASN A 14 0.11 -13.19 13.18
N HIS A 15 -1.11 -13.66 13.44
CA HIS A 15 -2.30 -12.84 13.69
C HIS A 15 -2.19 -11.92 14.93
N ASN A 16 -1.10 -12.00 15.69
CA ASN A 16 -0.82 -11.24 16.91
C ASN A 16 0.35 -10.24 16.78
N GLN A 17 0.85 -9.99 15.56
CA GLN A 17 1.92 -9.00 15.37
C GLN A 17 1.34 -7.60 15.13
N PRO A 18 1.91 -6.54 15.76
CA PRO A 18 1.52 -5.17 15.45
C PRO A 18 1.71 -4.93 13.95
N SER A 19 0.74 -4.26 13.30
CA SER A 19 0.76 -4.01 11.86
C SER A 19 2.11 -3.40 11.47
N GLN A 20 2.90 -4.13 10.67
CA GLN A 20 4.22 -3.66 10.24
C GLN A 20 4.08 -2.93 8.91
N PHE A 21 4.85 -1.86 8.75
CA PHE A 21 4.95 -1.15 7.49
C PHE A 21 5.53 -2.08 6.40
N LEU A 22 4.87 -2.15 5.25
CA LEU A 22 5.34 -2.90 4.08
C LEU A 22 6.02 -1.99 3.05
N LYS A 23 5.29 -0.98 2.55
CA LYS A 23 5.76 -0.10 1.46
C LYS A 23 4.90 1.15 1.32
N ILE A 24 5.43 2.13 0.58
CA ILE A 24 4.65 3.27 0.08
C ILE A 24 3.90 2.85 -1.21
N VAL A 25 2.62 3.20 -1.27
CA VAL A 25 1.77 3.11 -2.46
C VAL A 25 1.16 4.49 -2.75
N TYR A 26 0.59 4.67 -3.94
CA TYR A 26 -0.02 5.95 -4.31
C TYR A 26 -1.50 5.77 -4.62
N SER A 27 -2.32 6.63 -4.01
CA SER A 27 -3.72 6.80 -4.39
C SER A 27 -3.83 7.87 -5.46
N ARG A 28 -4.46 7.54 -6.57
CA ARG A 28 -4.68 8.46 -7.69
C ARG A 28 -6.02 9.17 -7.51
N GLN A 29 -6.00 10.47 -7.27
CA GLN A 29 -7.21 11.29 -7.08
C GLN A 29 -7.24 12.44 -8.09
N ILE A 30 -8.45 12.92 -8.39
CA ILE A 30 -8.65 14.15 -9.16
C ILE A 30 -9.13 15.21 -8.18
N ILE A 31 -8.30 16.22 -7.92
CA ILE A 31 -8.59 17.33 -7.02
C ILE A 31 -8.55 18.61 -7.86
N ASN A 32 -9.66 19.36 -7.88
CA ASN A 32 -9.80 20.57 -8.70
C ASN A 32 -9.45 20.37 -10.18
N GLY A 33 -9.80 19.21 -10.75
CA GLY A 33 -9.50 18.86 -12.14
C GLY A 33 -8.05 18.46 -12.42
N LYS A 34 -7.18 18.45 -11.40
CA LYS A 34 -5.79 18.01 -11.51
C LYS A 34 -5.63 16.60 -10.98
N LEU A 35 -4.84 15.79 -11.68
CA LEU A 35 -4.42 14.47 -11.20
C LEU A 35 -3.39 14.64 -10.07
N GLU A 36 -3.71 14.09 -8.91
CA GLU A 36 -2.81 14.06 -7.76
C GLU A 36 -2.53 12.62 -7.33
N LEU A 37 -1.29 12.37 -6.93
CA LEU A 37 -0.84 11.10 -6.36
C LEU A 37 -0.58 11.32 -4.88
N ILE A 38 -1.41 10.70 -4.04
CA ILE A 38 -1.32 10.82 -2.59
C ILE A 38 -0.56 9.60 -2.05
N PRO A 39 0.60 9.78 -1.38
CA PRO A 39 1.34 8.67 -0.80
C PRO A 39 0.59 8.08 0.40
N LEU A 40 0.51 6.75 0.42
CA LEU A 40 -0.06 5.96 1.50
C LEU A 40 0.93 4.88 1.93
N GLU A 41 0.95 4.60 3.22
CA GLU A 41 1.68 3.49 3.82
C GLU A 41 0.79 2.24 3.82
N LEU A 42 1.25 1.17 3.18
CA LEU A 42 0.62 -0.15 3.23
C LEU A 42 1.22 -0.94 4.38
N TYR A 43 0.35 -1.54 5.19
CA TYR A 43 0.73 -2.37 6.33
C TYR A 43 0.43 -3.85 6.08
N THR A 44 1.03 -4.72 6.89
CA THR A 44 0.91 -6.18 6.80
C THR A 44 -0.50 -6.72 6.98
N ASP A 45 -1.36 -5.99 7.67
CA ASP A 45 -2.78 -6.29 7.84
C ASP A 45 -3.64 -5.83 6.65
N GLY A 46 -3.02 -5.24 5.61
CA GLY A 46 -3.69 -4.67 4.46
C GLY A 46 -4.24 -3.26 4.69
N SER A 47 -4.07 -2.68 5.88
CA SER A 47 -4.49 -1.31 6.13
C SER A 47 -3.64 -0.31 5.36
N LEU A 48 -4.28 0.78 4.94
CA LEU A 48 -3.65 1.92 4.27
C LEU A 48 -3.76 3.14 5.19
N LYS A 49 -2.63 3.75 5.52
CA LYS A 49 -2.60 5.01 6.27
C LYS A 49 -1.98 6.10 5.42
N ARG A 50 -2.40 7.34 5.60
CA ARG A 50 -1.70 8.47 4.97
C ARG A 50 -0.31 8.55 5.58
N SER A 51 0.71 8.63 4.72
CA SER A 51 2.03 9.05 5.16
C SER A 51 1.89 10.49 5.66
N ALA A 52 2.26 10.72 6.92
CA ALA A 52 2.26 12.06 7.52
C ALA A 52 3.31 12.97 6.87
#